data_AF-A0A3D1CQ26-F1
#
_entry.id   AF-A0A3D1CQ26-F1
#
_cell.length_a   1.000
_cell.length_b   1.000
_cell.length_c   1.000
_cell.angle_alpha   90.00
_cell.angle_beta   90.00
_cell.angle_gamma   90.00
#
_symmetry.space_group_name_H-M   'P 1'
#
loop_
_entity.id
_entity.type
_entity.pdbx_description
1 polymer ?
#
loop_
_entity_poly.entity_id
_entity_poly.type
_entity_poly.pdbx_seq_one_letter_code
_entity_poly.pdbx_strand_id
1 'polypeptide(L)'
;MKLGIDSFFEEAQKLAQIFDEWAGKYKLPAVADHICYKCGDYEEFAAMRKMFEGESRFIYQSIISGRPIAVIKFLRPVSTCMGDIWYLELAAQKPDGSQVSGFDHVEIYPLEGTMEDLAQRMMAQGVRSEKVVRPHHTTYDGIIEGRFKIRLEDEALVAKIKRDEM
;
A
#
# COMPACT_ATOMS: atom_id res chain seq x y z
N MET A 1 16.00 -4.11 -17.33
CA MET A 1 16.39 -2.75 -16.92
C MET A 1 16.33 -2.74 -15.40
N LYS A 2 17.42 -2.46 -14.68
CA LYS A 2 17.36 -2.32 -13.21
C LYS A 2 16.56 -1.05 -12.92
N LEU A 3 15.42 -1.16 -12.25
CA LEU A 3 14.71 0.01 -11.72
C LEU A 3 15.70 0.74 -10.79
N GLY A 4 16.01 1.99 -11.14
CA GLY A 4 16.67 2.91 -10.22
C GLY A 4 15.63 3.53 -9.28
N ILE A 5 16.08 4.06 -8.15
CA ILE A 5 15.16 4.63 -7.16
C ILE A 5 14.34 5.79 -7.73
N ASP A 6 14.92 6.60 -8.61
CA ASP A 6 14.20 7.68 -9.30
C ASP A 6 13.09 7.14 -10.20
N SER A 7 13.37 6.10 -10.99
CA SER A 7 12.37 5.44 -11.83
C SER A 7 11.22 4.86 -11.00
N PHE A 8 11.52 4.31 -9.81
CA PHE A 8 10.49 3.83 -8.90
C PHE A 8 9.57 4.97 -8.44
N PHE A 9 10.14 6.09 -8.03
CA PHE A 9 9.35 7.25 -7.60
C PHE A 9 8.57 7.90 -8.74
N GLU A 10 9.10 7.94 -9.96
CA GLU A 10 8.36 8.40 -11.14
C GLU A 10 7.12 7.53 -11.42
N GLU A 11 7.25 6.21 -11.30
CA GLU A 11 6.12 5.29 -11.45
C GLU A 11 5.13 5.41 -10.29
N ALA A 12 5.62 5.49 -9.05
CA ALA A 12 4.78 5.71 -7.87
C ALA A 12 3.98 7.01 -7.99
N GLN A 13 4.58 8.09 -8.50
CA GLN A 13 3.91 9.36 -8.67
C GLN A 13 2.83 9.33 -9.77
N LYS A 14 3.04 8.56 -10.85
CA LYS A 14 2.00 8.33 -11.87
C LYS A 14 0.78 7.62 -11.28
N LEU A 15 1.00 6.63 -10.42
CA LEU A 15 -0.08 5.94 -9.72
C LEU A 15 -0.77 6.82 -8.68
N ALA A 16 -0.01 7.68 -8.00
CA ALA A 16 -0.57 8.68 -7.09
C ALA A 16 -1.50 9.65 -7.82
N GLN A 17 -1.22 10.00 -9.09
CA GLN A 17 -2.14 10.82 -9.89
C GLN A 17 -3.45 10.08 -10.17
N ILE A 18 -3.41 8.80 -10.53
CA ILE A 18 -4.61 7.97 -10.73
C ILE A 18 -5.41 7.84 -9.42
N PHE A 19 -4.70 7.66 -8.30
CA PHE A 19 -5.29 7.66 -6.96
C PHE A 19 -5.95 9.01 -6.63
N ASP A 20 -5.31 10.13 -6.97
CA ASP A 20 -5.82 11.47 -6.70
C ASP A 20 -7.08 11.80 -7.51
N GLU A 21 -7.13 11.36 -8.77
CA GLU A 21 -8.34 11.48 -9.59
C GLU A 21 -9.51 10.71 -8.97
N TRP A 22 -9.25 9.50 -8.50
CA TRP A 22 -10.23 8.68 -7.79
C TRP A 22 -10.65 9.33 -6.46
N ALA A 23 -9.70 9.77 -5.65
CA ALA A 23 -9.93 10.39 -4.36
C ALA A 23 -10.71 11.71 -4.50
N GLY A 24 -10.38 12.54 -5.49
CA GLY A 24 -11.06 13.79 -5.80
C GLY A 24 -12.51 13.60 -6.21
N LYS A 25 -12.86 12.45 -6.82
CA LYS A 25 -14.24 12.08 -7.18
C LYS A 25 -15.10 11.76 -5.95
N TYR A 26 -14.56 11.03 -4.98
CA TYR A 26 -15.34 10.49 -3.84
C TYR A 26 -15.20 11.33 -2.55
N LYS A 27 -14.12 12.10 -2.40
CA LYS A 27 -13.88 13.03 -1.28
C LYS A 27 -14.13 12.39 0.09
N LEU A 28 -13.51 11.24 0.29
CA LEU A 28 -13.67 10.46 1.52
C LEU A 28 -12.87 11.08 2.67
N PRO A 29 -13.37 11.05 3.92
CA PRO A 29 -12.65 11.55 5.09
C PRO A 29 -11.61 10.52 5.56
N ALA A 30 -10.56 10.34 4.76
CA ALA A 30 -9.49 9.38 4.98
C ALA A 30 -8.13 9.98 4.59
N VAL A 31 -7.07 9.30 4.97
CA VAL A 31 -5.69 9.68 4.67
C VAL A 31 -4.95 8.50 4.06
N ALA A 32 -4.05 8.78 3.11
CA ALA A 32 -3.18 7.79 2.50
C ALA A 32 -2.02 7.43 3.45
N ASP A 33 -1.77 6.14 3.63
CA ASP A 33 -0.77 5.65 4.58
C ASP A 33 0.48 5.13 3.88
N HIS A 34 0.32 4.06 3.11
CA HIS A 34 1.40 3.38 2.45
C HIS A 34 1.00 2.88 1.06
N ILE A 35 2.01 2.68 0.21
CA ILE A 35 1.84 2.07 -1.11
C ILE A 35 2.46 0.67 -1.09
N CYS A 36 1.78 -0.30 -1.70
CA CYS A 36 2.25 -1.68 -1.79
C CYS A 36 2.85 -1.98 -3.17
N TYR A 37 4.06 -2.55 -3.18
CA TYR A 37 4.68 -3.14 -4.36
C TYR A 37 4.87 -4.64 -4.14
N LYS A 38 4.38 -5.42 -5.10
CA LYS A 38 4.51 -6.87 -5.13
C LYS A 38 5.67 -7.25 -6.04
N CYS A 39 6.55 -8.14 -5.58
CA CYS A 39 7.61 -8.71 -6.41
C CYS A 39 7.17 -10.04 -7.02
N GLY A 40 7.63 -10.32 -8.23
CA GLY A 40 7.38 -11.54 -9.00
C GLY A 40 8.35 -12.67 -8.67
N ASP A 41 9.47 -12.38 -8.01
CA ASP A 41 10.39 -13.36 -7.44
C ASP A 41 11.10 -12.80 -6.21
N TYR A 42 11.93 -13.62 -5.57
CA TYR A 42 12.66 -13.24 -4.35
C TYR A 42 13.86 -12.34 -4.68
N GLU A 43 14.49 -12.54 -5.83
CA GLU A 43 15.63 -11.79 -6.31
C GLU A 43 15.28 -10.32 -6.53
N GLU A 44 14.12 -10.03 -7.12
CA GLU A 44 13.54 -8.69 -7.25
C GLU A 44 13.30 -8.07 -5.88
N PHE A 45 12.66 -8.80 -4.96
CA PHE A 45 12.42 -8.34 -3.59
C PHE A 45 13.74 -7.94 -2.90
N ALA A 46 14.74 -8.81 -2.94
CA ALA A 46 16.04 -8.57 -2.33
C ALA A 46 16.76 -7.37 -2.97
N ALA A 47 16.68 -7.23 -4.30
CA ALA A 47 17.27 -6.12 -5.01
C ALA A 47 16.60 -4.78 -4.68
N MET A 48 15.26 -4.74 -4.66
CA MET A 48 14.49 -3.55 -4.29
C MET A 48 14.71 -3.16 -2.83
N ARG A 49 14.65 -4.13 -1.92
CA ARG A 49 14.95 -3.89 -0.49
C ARG A 49 16.33 -3.26 -0.33
N LYS A 50 17.35 -3.86 -0.96
CA LYS A 50 18.75 -3.35 -0.90
C LYS A 50 18.88 -1.94 -1.49
N MET A 51 18.16 -1.65 -2.56
CA MET A 51 18.11 -0.30 -3.15
C MET A 51 17.62 0.72 -2.12
N PHE A 52 16.57 0.40 -1.37
CA PHE A 52 16.04 1.30 -0.34
C PHE A 52 16.83 1.28 0.98
N GLU A 53 17.53 0.21 1.33
CA GLU A 53 18.39 0.14 2.52
C GLU A 53 19.50 1.21 2.53
N GLY A 54 19.99 1.60 1.35
CA GLY A 54 20.99 2.66 1.23
C GLY A 54 20.45 4.06 1.55
N GLU A 55 19.12 4.23 1.52
CA GLU A 55 18.48 5.53 1.63
C GLU A 55 17.54 5.63 2.84
N SER A 56 16.93 4.54 3.31
CA SER A 56 15.99 4.56 4.43
C SER A 56 16.68 4.43 5.80
N ARG A 57 16.08 5.09 6.81
CA ARG A 57 16.41 4.90 8.23
C ARG A 57 15.47 3.94 8.97
N PHE A 58 14.36 3.55 8.35
CA PHE A 58 13.37 2.66 8.96
C PHE A 58 13.01 1.55 7.98
N ILE A 59 13.35 0.34 8.39
CA ILE A 59 13.01 -0.90 7.70
C ILE A 59 12.56 -1.89 8.77
N TYR A 60 11.29 -2.27 8.69
CA TYR A 60 10.72 -3.36 9.45
C TYR A 60 10.47 -4.53 8.49
N GLN A 61 10.64 -5.76 8.95
CA GLN A 61 10.34 -6.94 8.13
C GLN A 61 9.70 -8.03 8.98
N SER A 62 8.61 -8.60 8.48
CA SER A 62 7.96 -9.76 9.07
C SER A 62 7.70 -10.83 8.01
N ILE A 63 7.39 -12.05 8.47
CA ILE A 63 6.93 -13.14 7.60
C ILE A 63 5.40 -13.17 7.65
N ILE A 64 4.75 -12.94 6.52
CA ILE A 64 3.29 -12.93 6.39
C ILE A 64 2.90 -13.93 5.30
N SER A 65 2.06 -14.91 5.64
CA SER A 65 1.65 -15.98 4.72
C SER A 65 2.84 -16.71 4.05
N GLY A 66 3.90 -16.96 4.82
CA GLY A 66 5.05 -17.77 4.38
C GLY A 66 6.08 -17.04 3.52
N ARG A 67 6.02 -15.70 3.41
CA ARG A 67 6.99 -14.89 2.65
C ARG A 67 7.37 -13.61 3.42
N PRO A 68 8.54 -13.01 3.15
CA PRO A 68 8.90 -11.74 3.75
C PRO A 68 8.08 -10.58 3.16
N ILE A 69 7.66 -9.69 4.04
CA ILE A 69 7.13 -8.37 3.69
C ILE A 69 7.96 -7.34 4.45
N ALA A 70 8.51 -6.36 3.73
CA ALA A 70 9.32 -5.29 4.29
C ALA A 70 8.54 -3.97 4.24
N VAL A 71 8.56 -3.22 5.33
CA VAL A 71 7.99 -1.88 5.44
C VAL A 71 9.14 -0.89 5.48
N ILE A 72 9.22 -0.03 4.47
CA ILE A 72 10.36 0.84 4.23
C ILE A 72 9.90 2.29 4.22
N LYS A 73 10.49 3.14 5.05
CA LYS A 73 10.23 4.58 5.00
C LYS A 73 11.01 5.24 3.86
N PHE A 74 10.35 6.02 3.03
CA PHE A 74 11.00 6.83 2.01
C PHE A 74 11.74 8.04 2.58
N LEU A 75 12.77 8.50 1.87
CA LEU A 75 13.42 9.79 2.15
C LEU A 75 12.64 10.99 1.60
N ARG A 76 11.91 10.78 0.51
CA ARG A 76 10.99 11.76 -0.07
C ARG A 76 9.61 11.12 -0.23
N PRO A 77 8.51 11.85 0.00
CA PRO A 77 7.20 11.27 -0.09
C PRO A 77 6.78 11.04 -1.54
N VAL A 78 5.78 10.18 -1.72
CA VAL A 78 4.91 10.21 -2.89
C VAL A 78 3.72 11.09 -2.52
N SER A 79 3.60 12.26 -3.15
CA SER A 79 2.56 13.22 -2.78
C SER A 79 1.21 12.84 -3.37
N THR A 80 0.16 12.97 -2.54
CA THR A 80 -1.24 12.71 -2.91
C THR A 80 -2.16 13.77 -2.31
N CYS A 81 -3.37 13.91 -2.84
CA CYS A 81 -4.42 14.78 -2.31
C CYS A 81 -5.01 14.28 -0.98
N MET A 82 -4.76 13.03 -0.59
CA MET A 82 -5.16 12.44 0.70
C MET A 82 -3.98 12.36 1.68
N GLY A 83 -2.92 13.14 1.47
CA GLY A 83 -1.72 13.15 2.31
C GLY A 83 -0.52 12.47 1.67
N ASP A 84 0.68 12.85 2.12
CA ASP A 84 1.92 12.29 1.61
C ASP A 84 2.11 10.84 2.04
N ILE A 85 2.37 9.94 1.09
CA ILE A 85 2.73 8.56 1.35
C ILE A 85 4.23 8.48 1.63
N TRP A 86 4.58 8.06 2.84
CA TRP A 86 5.97 7.94 3.29
C TRP A 86 6.48 6.51 3.37
N TYR A 87 5.63 5.52 3.16
CA TYR A 87 5.94 4.13 3.42
C TYR A 87 5.65 3.24 2.20
N LEU A 88 6.60 2.34 1.92
CA LEU A 88 6.46 1.22 1.01
C LEU A 88 6.21 -0.05 1.80
N GLU A 89 5.14 -0.76 1.50
CA GLU A 89 5.04 -2.20 1.78
C GLU A 89 5.59 -2.96 0.56
N LEU A 90 6.76 -3.58 0.72
CA LEU A 90 7.41 -4.40 -0.29
C LEU A 90 7.15 -5.87 0.02
N ALA A 91 6.39 -6.56 -0.84
CA ALA A 91 6.03 -7.95 -0.62
C ALA A 91 6.76 -8.89 -1.58
N ALA A 92 7.52 -9.84 -1.06
CA ALA A 92 8.12 -10.90 -1.87
C ALA A 92 7.06 -11.76 -2.57
N GLN A 93 7.47 -12.54 -3.57
CA GLN A 93 6.60 -13.49 -4.26
C GLN A 93 5.93 -14.46 -3.27
N LYS A 94 4.66 -14.78 -3.52
CA LYS A 94 3.92 -15.78 -2.75
C LYS A 94 4.51 -17.17 -3.01
N PRO A 95 4.41 -18.09 -2.03
CA PRO A 95 4.85 -19.47 -2.24
C PRO A 95 4.18 -20.19 -3.43
N ASP A 96 2.98 -19.75 -3.82
CA ASP A 96 2.22 -20.31 -4.95
C ASP A 96 2.59 -19.69 -6.32
N GLY A 97 3.48 -18.69 -6.36
CA GLY A 97 3.89 -18.01 -7.60
C GLY A 97 2.82 -17.17 -8.29
N SER A 98 1.67 -16.92 -7.64
CA SER A 98 0.51 -16.26 -8.26
C SER A 98 0.67 -14.75 -8.47
N GLN A 99 1.76 -14.17 -7.99
CA GLN A 99 1.94 -12.73 -7.90
C GLN A 99 2.72 -12.21 -9.09
N VAL A 100 2.36 -11.01 -9.55
CA VAL A 100 3.03 -10.31 -10.65
C VAL A 100 3.71 -9.08 -10.08
N SER A 101 4.91 -8.79 -10.59
CA SER A 101 5.66 -7.60 -10.23
C SER A 101 4.87 -6.32 -10.49
N GLY A 102 4.86 -5.40 -9.53
CA GLY A 102 4.29 -4.07 -9.71
C GLY A 102 3.60 -3.52 -8.47
N PHE A 103 3.23 -2.25 -8.55
CA PHE A 103 2.35 -1.63 -7.59
C PHE A 103 0.96 -2.28 -7.61
N ASP A 104 0.46 -2.66 -6.45
CA ASP A 104 -0.79 -3.39 -6.32
C ASP A 104 -1.90 -2.53 -5.71
N HIS A 105 -1.57 -1.76 -4.67
CA HIS A 105 -2.55 -0.95 -3.98
C HIS A 105 -1.93 0.19 -3.17
N VAL A 106 -2.77 1.15 -2.81
CA VAL A 106 -2.54 2.11 -1.72
C VAL A 106 -3.47 1.75 -0.58
N GLU A 107 -2.97 1.76 0.65
CA GLU A 107 -3.81 1.64 1.84
C GLU A 107 -4.16 3.04 2.37
N ILE A 108 -5.42 3.17 2.79
CA ILE A 108 -5.95 4.40 3.41
C ILE A 108 -6.68 4.02 4.71
N TYR A 109 -6.66 4.93 5.68
CA TYR A 109 -7.41 4.76 6.94
C TYR A 109 -8.32 5.97 7.20
N PRO A 110 -9.44 5.77 7.92
CA PRO A 110 -10.39 6.84 8.21
C PRO A 110 -9.79 7.91 9.13
N LEU A 111 -10.11 9.19 8.86
CA LEU A 111 -9.83 10.29 9.77
C LEU A 111 -10.87 10.38 10.90
N GLU A 112 -12.07 9.86 10.65
CA GLU A 112 -13.19 9.81 11.57
C GLU A 112 -13.99 8.52 11.39
N GLY A 113 -14.59 8.03 12.47
CA GLY A 113 -15.36 6.78 12.45
C GLY A 113 -14.49 5.53 12.31
N THR A 114 -15.10 4.46 11.82
CA THR A 114 -14.47 3.14 11.64
C THR A 114 -14.13 2.87 10.18
N MET A 115 -13.31 1.84 9.93
CA MET A 115 -13.06 1.33 8.58
C MET A 115 -14.38 0.90 7.90
N GLU A 116 -15.29 0.28 8.64
CA GLU A 116 -16.63 -0.07 8.18
C GLU A 116 -17.43 1.16 7.75
N ASP A 117 -17.40 2.24 8.51
CA ASP A 117 -18.11 3.48 8.16
C ASP A 117 -17.58 4.07 6.84
N LEU A 118 -16.25 4.06 6.67
CA LEU A 118 -15.60 4.51 5.44
C LEU A 118 -15.99 3.61 4.25
N ALA A 119 -15.99 2.29 4.44
CA ALA A 119 -16.42 1.33 3.42
C ALA A 119 -17.89 1.54 3.00
N GLN A 120 -18.78 1.77 3.97
CA GLN A 120 -20.19 2.06 3.70
C GLN A 120 -20.37 3.35 2.90
N ARG A 121 -19.61 4.41 3.23
CA ARG A 121 -19.61 5.66 2.47
C ARG A 121 -19.13 5.46 1.04
N MET A 122 -18.05 4.70 0.84
CA MET A 122 -17.55 4.34 -0.49
C MET A 122 -18.63 3.63 -1.32
N MET A 123 -19.26 2.60 -0.77
CA MET A 123 -20.32 1.85 -1.44
C MET A 123 -21.54 2.74 -1.75
N ALA A 124 -21.93 3.62 -0.82
CA ALA A 124 -23.04 4.56 -1.01
C ALA A 124 -22.77 5.58 -2.14
N GLN A 125 -21.51 5.91 -2.40
CA GLN A 125 -21.10 6.76 -3.51
C GLN A 125 -20.85 6.00 -4.82
N GLY A 126 -21.12 4.70 -4.86
CA GLY A 126 -20.99 3.86 -6.05
C GLY A 126 -19.57 3.38 -6.33
N VAL A 127 -18.66 3.43 -5.35
CA VAL A 127 -17.37 2.75 -5.46
C VAL A 127 -17.63 1.24 -5.49
N ARG A 128 -17.07 0.56 -6.50
CA ARG A 128 -17.05 -0.90 -6.51
C ARG A 128 -16.07 -1.38 -5.45
N SER A 129 -16.61 -1.93 -4.37
CA SER A 129 -15.85 -2.42 -3.23
C SER A 129 -16.17 -3.87 -2.92
N GLU A 130 -15.17 -4.60 -2.43
CA GLU A 130 -15.31 -5.97 -1.98
C GLU A 130 -14.79 -6.11 -0.55
N LYS A 131 -15.58 -6.75 0.32
CA LYS A 131 -15.11 -7.16 1.65
C LYS A 131 -14.28 -8.43 1.51
N VAL A 132 -13.02 -8.37 1.92
CA VAL A 132 -12.07 -9.47 1.81
C VAL A 132 -11.69 -9.95 3.21
N VAL A 133 -12.09 -11.17 3.54
CA VAL A 133 -11.65 -11.83 4.79
C VAL A 133 -10.29 -12.47 4.53
N ARG A 134 -9.27 -12.01 5.24
CA ARG A 134 -7.90 -12.53 5.15
C ARG A 134 -7.55 -13.28 6.44
N PRO A 135 -6.53 -14.17 6.43
CA PRO A 135 -6.17 -14.97 7.60
C PRO A 135 -5.88 -14.17 8.88
N HIS A 136 -5.46 -12.90 8.75
CA HIS A 136 -5.00 -12.07 9.87
C HIS A 136 -5.81 -10.78 10.07
N HIS A 137 -6.71 -10.43 9.15
CA HIS A 137 -7.54 -9.23 9.23
C HIS A 137 -8.63 -9.25 8.14
N THR A 138 -9.65 -8.42 8.29
CA THR A 138 -10.63 -8.17 7.23
C THR A 138 -10.33 -6.81 6.62
N THR A 139 -10.39 -6.69 5.29
CA THR A 139 -10.22 -5.41 4.61
C THR A 139 -11.36 -5.14 3.64
N TYR A 140 -11.50 -3.89 3.22
CA TYR A 140 -12.33 -3.52 2.07
C TYR A 140 -11.42 -3.08 0.93
N ASP A 141 -11.46 -3.79 -0.18
CA ASP A 141 -10.69 -3.46 -1.38
C ASP A 141 -11.61 -2.66 -2.33
N GLY A 142 -11.23 -1.43 -2.69
CA GLY A 142 -11.95 -0.56 -3.64
C GLY A 142 -11.22 -0.50 -4.97
N ILE A 143 -11.93 -0.75 -6.09
CA ILE A 143 -11.30 -0.78 -7.41
C ILE A 143 -11.13 0.66 -7.94
N ILE A 144 -9.91 1.00 -8.35
CA ILE A 144 -9.60 2.28 -9.00
C ILE A 144 -9.54 2.09 -10.51
N GLU A 145 -8.50 1.42 -11.00
CA GLU A 145 -8.24 1.22 -12.43
C GLU A 145 -7.45 -0.06 -12.66
N GLY A 146 -7.90 -0.89 -13.62
CA GLY A 146 -7.24 -2.14 -13.96
C GLY A 146 -7.09 -3.07 -12.74
N ARG A 147 -5.84 -3.34 -12.34
CA ARG A 147 -5.51 -4.14 -11.14
C ARG A 147 -5.15 -3.29 -9.92
N PHE A 148 -4.97 -1.98 -10.10
CA PHE A 148 -4.62 -1.06 -9.02
C PHE A 148 -5.88 -0.72 -8.23
N LYS A 149 -5.76 -0.79 -6.90
CA LYS A 149 -6.88 -0.68 -5.98
C LYS A 149 -6.48 0.13 -4.76
N ILE A 150 -7.48 0.57 -4.01
CA ILE A 150 -7.28 0.94 -2.63
C ILE A 150 -7.64 -0.21 -1.71
N ARG A 151 -7.04 -0.21 -0.52
CA ARG A 151 -7.50 -1.03 0.58
C ARG A 151 -7.71 -0.14 1.80
N LEU A 152 -8.76 -0.45 2.54
CA LEU A 152 -9.00 0.17 3.83
C LEU A 152 -8.33 -0.60 4.95
N GLU A 153 -7.73 0.15 5.87
CA GLU A 153 -7.22 -0.33 7.14
C GLU A 153 -7.79 0.51 8.30
N ASP A 154 -7.71 -0.02 9.53
CA ASP A 154 -8.26 0.63 10.72
C ASP A 154 -7.41 1.79 11.23
N GLU A 155 -6.11 1.75 10.99
CA GLU A 155 -5.12 2.71 11.49
C GLU A 155 -3.85 2.68 10.63
N ALA A 156 -2.98 3.68 10.79
CA ALA A 156 -1.69 3.75 10.11
C ALA A 156 -0.79 2.51 10.36
N LEU A 157 -0.17 1.98 9.31
CA LEU A 157 0.70 0.79 9.34
C LEU A 157 1.80 0.87 10.41
N VAL A 158 2.47 2.01 10.53
CA VAL A 158 3.56 2.17 11.51
C VAL A 158 3.05 2.21 12.95
N ALA A 159 1.84 2.72 13.20
CA ALA A 159 1.25 2.68 14.52
C ALA A 159 0.94 1.22 14.93
N LYS A 160 0.37 0.45 13.99
CA LYS A 160 0.12 -0.98 14.15
C LYS A 160 1.40 -1.77 14.43
N ILE A 161 2.46 -1.60 13.62
CA ILE A 161 3.74 -2.29 13.83
C ILE A 161 4.31 -1.98 15.21
N LYS A 162 4.29 -0.71 15.63
CA LYS A 162 4.80 -0.32 16.95
C LYS A 162 4.01 -0.96 18.09
N ARG A 163 2.70 -1.11 17.96
CA ARG A 163 1.88 -1.76 18.98
C ARG A 163 2.16 -3.26 19.04
N ASP A 164 2.27 -3.91 17.88
CA ASP A 164 2.39 -5.38 17.81
C ASP A 164 3.79 -5.88 18.22
N GLU A 165 4.82 -5.02 18.13
CA GLU A 165 6.21 -5.30 18.54
C GLU A 165 6.56 -4.90 19.99
N MET A 166 5.63 -4.26 20.71
CA MET A 166 5.79 -3.84 22.12
C MET A 166 5.04 -4.76 23.08
#